data_AF-A0A9E4C2B9-F1
#
_entry.id   AF-A0A9E4C2B9-F1
#
_cell.length_a   1.000
_cell.length_b   1.000
_cell.length_c   1.000
_cell.angle_alpha   90.00
_cell.angle_beta   90.00
_cell.angle_gamma   90.00
#
_symmetry.space_group_name_H-M   'P 1'
#
loop_
_entity.id
_entity.type
_entity.pdbx_description
1 polymer ?
#
loop_
_entity_poly.entity_id
_entity_poly.type
_entity_poly.pdbx_seq_one_letter_code
_entity_poly.pdbx_strand_id
1 'polypeptide(L)'
;MPRNVILPDDFNDQLDVPNAPERLREALDVARKITDAGVPLLPNPDHAAIFVDPPHLLSGRLKRIGYIAGWDTRCYPSPVDGHDYINVPSGLPRESPARGKGWFDYVAVVHPVDEAARDHMLAQGHGNPFVHHMTWGIVPPVREDEGDFDYAGKVITYLARIRRTIGAALNESPGALVMALPQSVCADARFKACLPTWVNGLDPEEYQVEPMQGGGFLLQFFVLTGGRIEVALRSGTRQTFNPMSVHKISKDEISAVQSGG
;
A
#
# COMPACT_ATOMS: atom_id res chain seq x y z
N MET A 1 -8.46 17.39 -17.13
CA MET A 1 -8.94 16.12 -16.54
C MET A 1 -8.45 16.09 -15.10
N PRO A 2 -9.26 15.63 -14.11
CA PRO A 2 -9.23 16.22 -12.78
C PRO A 2 -7.89 15.98 -12.07
N ARG A 3 -7.28 17.09 -11.65
CA ARG A 3 -6.01 17.22 -10.92
C ARG A 3 -6.11 16.81 -9.44
N ASN A 4 -7.13 16.06 -9.06
CA ASN A 4 -7.62 16.12 -7.68
C ASN A 4 -7.25 14.87 -6.89
N VAL A 5 -5.95 14.60 -6.76
CA VAL A 5 -5.51 13.93 -5.53
C VAL A 5 -5.60 14.93 -4.39
N ILE A 6 -6.07 14.47 -3.23
CA ILE A 6 -6.29 15.28 -2.04
C ILE A 6 -5.54 14.62 -0.90
N LEU A 7 -4.73 15.41 -0.20
CA LEU A 7 -4.09 15.02 1.05
C LEU A 7 -4.69 15.83 2.19
N PRO A 8 -4.69 15.30 3.43
CA PRO A 8 -5.18 16.03 4.59
C PRO A 8 -4.25 17.20 4.90
N ASP A 9 -4.83 18.40 4.95
CA ASP A 9 -4.14 19.64 5.35
C ASP A 9 -3.89 19.69 6.86
N ASP A 10 -4.71 18.99 7.65
CA ASP A 10 -4.63 18.87 9.10
C ASP A 10 -3.84 17.63 9.59
N PHE A 11 -3.08 16.94 8.72
CA PHE A 11 -2.41 15.67 9.08
C PHE A 11 -1.55 15.77 10.35
N ASN A 12 -0.63 16.73 10.37
CA ASN A 12 0.30 16.89 11.48
C ASN A 12 -0.33 17.52 12.71
N ASP A 13 -1.34 18.36 12.53
CA ASP A 13 -2.11 18.92 13.65
C ASP A 13 -2.85 17.80 14.40
N GLN A 14 -3.32 16.78 13.67
CA GLN A 14 -4.03 15.65 14.25
C GLN A 14 -3.07 14.56 14.79
N LEU A 15 -2.02 14.20 14.07
CA LEU A 15 -1.20 13.01 14.37
C LEU A 15 0.18 13.29 14.96
N ASP A 16 0.73 14.51 14.81
CA ASP A 16 2.05 14.89 15.34
C ASP A 16 3.17 13.93 14.91
N VAL A 17 3.35 13.80 13.58
CA VAL A 17 4.31 12.89 12.96
C VAL A 17 5.43 13.73 12.33
N PRO A 18 6.64 13.81 12.92
CA PRO A 18 7.65 14.78 12.50
C PRO A 18 8.06 14.71 11.03
N ASN A 19 8.20 13.51 10.46
CA ASN A 19 8.63 13.34 9.07
C ASN A 19 7.48 13.42 8.04
N ALA A 20 6.21 13.55 8.47
CA ALA A 20 5.08 13.51 7.55
C ALA A 20 5.04 14.66 6.52
N PRO A 21 5.44 15.91 6.81
CA PRO A 21 5.42 16.97 5.80
C PRO A 21 6.31 16.68 4.60
N GLU A 22 7.45 16.02 4.84
CA GLU A 22 8.36 15.56 3.79
C GLU A 22 7.72 14.44 2.96
N ARG A 23 7.17 13.43 3.65
CA ARG A 23 6.54 12.27 2.99
C ARG A 23 5.28 12.66 2.19
N LEU A 24 4.45 13.57 2.69
CA LEU A 24 3.29 14.10 1.96
C LEU A 24 3.72 14.86 0.70
N ARG A 25 4.81 15.64 0.77
CA ARG A 25 5.35 16.35 -0.40
C ARG A 25 5.87 15.36 -1.46
N GLU A 26 6.63 14.35 -1.03
CA GLU A 26 7.11 13.27 -1.91
C GLU A 26 5.94 12.54 -2.57
N ALA A 27 4.89 12.20 -1.81
CA ALA A 27 3.69 11.57 -2.32
C ALA A 27 2.98 12.42 -3.38
N LEU A 28 2.86 13.75 -3.17
CA LEU A 28 2.27 14.66 -4.16
C LEU A 28 3.11 14.76 -5.44
N ASP A 29 4.44 14.84 -5.32
CA ASP A 29 5.33 14.90 -6.48
C ASP A 29 5.24 13.63 -7.32
N VAL A 30 5.16 12.46 -6.67
CA VAL A 30 4.91 11.17 -7.34
C VAL A 30 3.53 11.14 -7.99
N ALA A 31 2.48 11.52 -7.27
CA ALA A 31 1.12 11.53 -7.80
C ALA A 31 0.99 12.42 -9.05
N ARG A 32 1.64 13.59 -9.05
CA ARG A 32 1.69 14.49 -10.21
C ARG A 32 2.31 13.77 -11.42
N LYS A 33 3.52 13.23 -11.28
CA LYS A 33 4.23 12.54 -12.37
C LYS A 33 3.42 11.35 -12.93
N ILE A 34 2.83 10.56 -12.04
CA ILE A 34 2.02 9.38 -12.40
C ILE A 34 0.74 9.81 -13.13
N THR A 35 0.06 10.85 -12.65
CA THR A 35 -1.15 11.39 -13.28
C THR A 35 -0.85 12.01 -14.64
N ASP A 36 0.26 12.74 -14.77
CA ASP A 36 0.72 13.34 -16.03
C ASP A 36 1.04 12.26 -17.08
N ALA A 37 1.45 11.06 -16.64
CA ALA A 37 1.63 9.89 -17.49
C ALA A 37 0.31 9.15 -17.84
N GLY A 38 -0.85 9.67 -17.41
CA GLY A 38 -2.16 9.14 -17.74
C GLY A 38 -2.63 7.97 -16.86
N VAL A 39 -1.97 7.72 -15.73
CA VAL A 39 -2.39 6.70 -14.77
C VAL A 39 -3.51 7.28 -13.87
N PRO A 40 -4.69 6.65 -13.80
CA PRO A 40 -5.78 7.17 -13.00
C PRO A 40 -5.61 6.78 -11.52
N LEU A 41 -5.45 7.79 -10.67
CA LEU A 41 -5.43 7.64 -9.22
C LEU A 41 -6.83 7.89 -8.62
N LEU A 42 -7.11 7.21 -7.51
CA LEU A 42 -8.21 7.57 -6.63
C LEU A 42 -7.94 8.95 -6.01
N PRO A 43 -9.00 9.73 -5.67
CA PRO A 43 -8.82 11.07 -5.11
C PRO A 43 -8.04 11.08 -3.79
N ASN A 44 -8.29 10.10 -2.92
CA ASN A 44 -7.60 9.98 -1.65
C ASN A 44 -6.49 8.93 -1.76
N PRO A 45 -5.40 9.07 -0.98
CA PRO A 45 -4.43 8.00 -0.83
C PRO A 45 -5.10 6.77 -0.18
N ASP A 46 -4.63 5.59 -0.56
CA ASP A 46 -5.19 4.33 -0.10
C ASP A 46 -4.76 4.06 1.34
N HIS A 47 -3.45 4.08 1.60
CA HIS A 47 -2.89 3.56 2.85
C HIS A 47 -1.67 4.36 3.31
N ALA A 48 -1.46 4.45 4.63
CA ALA A 48 -0.19 4.87 5.22
C ALA A 48 0.26 3.89 6.31
N ALA A 49 1.53 3.48 6.29
CA ALA A 49 2.16 2.73 7.37
C ALA A 49 2.95 3.69 8.26
N ILE A 50 2.56 3.77 9.53
CA ILE A 50 3.13 4.69 10.51
C ILE A 50 3.71 3.89 11.67
N PHE A 51 5.02 3.97 11.82
CA PHE A 51 5.78 3.30 12.86
C PHE A 51 5.71 4.12 14.15
N VAL A 52 5.45 3.45 15.27
CA VAL A 52 5.24 4.12 16.55
C VAL A 52 5.44 3.16 17.73
N ASP A 53 6.04 3.66 18.81
CA ASP A 53 6.09 3.00 20.11
C ASP A 53 5.99 4.03 21.26
N PRO A 54 4.99 3.97 22.15
CA PRO A 54 3.90 2.99 22.22
C PRO A 54 2.75 3.29 21.25
N PRO A 55 1.98 2.27 20.81
CA PRO A 55 0.89 2.40 19.81
C PRO A 55 -0.19 3.44 20.13
N HIS A 56 -0.39 3.76 21.40
CA HIS A 56 -1.45 4.69 21.83
C HIS A 56 -1.18 6.15 21.44
N LEU A 57 0.09 6.51 21.13
CA LEU A 57 0.44 7.83 20.62
C LEU A 57 -0.30 8.17 19.32
N LEU A 58 -0.62 7.14 18.52
CA LEU A 58 -1.30 7.27 17.24
C LEU A 58 -2.75 6.74 17.28
N SER A 59 -2.97 5.56 17.84
CA SER A 59 -4.28 4.86 17.81
C SER A 59 -5.41 5.69 18.39
N GLY A 60 -5.16 6.39 19.50
CA GLY A 60 -6.14 7.27 20.13
C GLY A 60 -6.51 8.48 19.28
N ARG A 61 -5.56 9.00 18.49
CA ARG A 61 -5.78 10.15 17.60
C ARG A 61 -6.54 9.74 16.34
N LEU A 62 -6.16 8.61 15.73
CA LEU A 62 -6.88 8.01 14.60
C LEU A 62 -8.36 7.76 14.93
N LYS A 63 -8.66 7.24 16.13
CA LYS A 63 -10.03 7.05 16.58
C LYS A 63 -10.84 8.37 16.64
N ARG A 64 -10.21 9.48 17.04
CA ARG A 64 -10.89 10.81 17.06
C ARG A 64 -11.19 11.34 15.66
N ILE A 65 -10.35 11.02 14.67
CA ILE A 65 -10.57 11.34 13.26
C ILE A 65 -11.72 10.49 12.67
N GLY A 66 -11.98 9.32 13.26
CA GLY A 66 -13.07 8.41 12.88
C GLY A 66 -12.61 7.07 12.33
N TYR A 67 -11.31 6.74 12.44
CA TYR A 67 -10.82 5.43 12.05
C TYR A 67 -11.30 4.33 13.00
N ILE A 68 -11.57 3.15 12.44
CA ILE A 68 -11.91 1.94 13.17
C ILE A 68 -10.71 0.99 13.10
N ALA A 69 -10.11 0.72 14.25
CA ALA A 69 -9.01 -0.25 14.38
C ALA A 69 -9.49 -1.69 14.21
N GLY A 70 -8.60 -2.58 13.75
CA GLY A 70 -8.93 -3.97 13.45
C GLY A 70 -9.76 -4.12 12.18
N TRP A 71 -9.60 -3.20 11.22
CA TRP A 71 -10.44 -3.13 10.02
C TRP A 71 -10.38 -4.39 9.15
N ASP A 72 -9.18 -4.97 9.03
CA ASP A 72 -8.90 -6.21 8.30
C ASP A 72 -9.05 -7.46 9.19
N THR A 73 -9.55 -7.30 10.43
CA THR A 73 -9.70 -8.33 11.48
C THR A 73 -8.43 -9.10 11.84
N ARG A 74 -7.27 -8.74 11.26
CA ARG A 74 -6.00 -9.42 11.39
C ARG A 74 -4.90 -8.40 11.67
N CYS A 75 -4.07 -8.71 12.65
CA CYS A 75 -2.79 -8.03 12.83
C CYS A 75 -1.73 -8.86 12.10
N TYR A 76 -0.84 -8.18 11.36
CA TYR A 76 0.13 -8.87 10.52
C TYR A 76 1.54 -8.71 11.08
N PRO A 77 2.30 -9.81 11.29
CA PRO A 77 3.73 -9.69 11.46
C PRO A 77 4.31 -9.07 10.17
N SER A 78 5.11 -8.03 10.36
CA SER A 78 5.76 -7.28 9.29
C SER A 78 7.25 -7.25 9.60
N PRO A 79 8.01 -8.30 9.26
CA PRO A 79 9.47 -8.24 9.27
C PRO A 79 9.94 -7.08 8.39
N VAL A 80 10.78 -6.22 8.95
CA VAL A 80 11.43 -5.11 8.24
C VAL A 80 12.88 -5.06 8.68
N ASP A 81 13.81 -5.06 7.73
CA ASP A 81 15.26 -5.09 7.99
C ASP A 81 15.68 -6.21 8.98
N GLY A 82 15.02 -7.38 8.92
CA GLY A 82 15.29 -8.51 9.81
C GLY A 82 14.73 -8.38 11.23
N HIS A 83 13.88 -7.38 11.50
CA HIS A 83 13.24 -7.16 12.79
C HIS A 83 11.73 -7.31 12.69
N ASP A 84 11.08 -7.84 13.73
CA ASP A 84 9.65 -8.12 13.73
C ASP A 84 8.83 -6.93 14.26
N TYR A 85 7.86 -6.49 13.45
CA TYR A 85 6.87 -5.49 13.82
C TYR A 85 5.46 -6.07 13.68
N ILE A 86 4.49 -5.48 14.39
CA ILE A 86 3.06 -5.78 14.24
C ILE A 86 2.38 -4.60 13.58
N ASN A 87 1.62 -4.88 12.53
CA ASN A 87 0.75 -3.92 11.87
C ASN A 87 -0.68 -4.07 12.40
N VAL A 88 -1.23 -2.99 12.98
CA VAL A 88 -2.62 -2.88 13.40
C VAL A 88 -3.40 -2.04 12.38
N PRO A 89 -4.16 -2.67 11.47
CA PRO A 89 -4.85 -1.96 10.40
C PRO A 89 -6.05 -1.19 10.94
N SER A 90 -6.15 0.08 10.56
CA SER A 90 -7.29 0.93 10.83
C SER A 90 -7.88 1.44 9.52
N GLY A 91 -9.20 1.45 9.40
CA GLY A 91 -9.90 1.89 8.19
C GLY A 91 -10.86 3.03 8.46
N LEU A 92 -11.05 3.89 7.47
CA LEU A 92 -11.96 5.01 7.52
C LEU A 92 -13.28 4.64 6.82
N PRO A 93 -14.43 4.68 7.51
CA PRO A 93 -15.72 4.38 6.90
C PRO A 93 -16.01 5.28 5.69
N ARG A 94 -16.77 4.77 4.71
CA ARG A 94 -17.04 5.47 3.43
C ARG A 94 -17.77 6.79 3.62
N GLU A 95 -18.63 6.85 4.62
CA GLU A 95 -19.43 8.00 5.04
C GLU A 95 -18.67 8.99 5.94
N SER A 96 -17.41 8.70 6.29
CA SER A 96 -16.64 9.56 7.17
C SER A 96 -16.37 10.92 6.53
N PRO A 97 -16.63 12.04 7.23
CA PRO A 97 -16.33 13.38 6.72
C PRO A 97 -14.83 13.61 6.53
N ALA A 98 -13.97 12.87 7.24
CA ALA A 98 -12.52 12.96 7.09
C ALA A 98 -12.06 12.56 5.68
N ARG A 99 -12.78 11.66 4.99
CA ARG A 99 -12.50 11.33 3.58
C ARG A 99 -12.64 12.57 2.68
N GLY A 100 -13.63 13.42 2.94
CA GLY A 100 -13.82 14.67 2.20
C GLY A 100 -12.68 15.67 2.37
N LYS A 101 -11.85 15.51 3.40
CA LYS A 101 -10.63 16.29 3.65
C LYS A 101 -9.36 15.63 3.08
N GLY A 102 -9.49 14.53 2.35
CA GLY A 102 -8.34 13.83 1.76
C GLY A 102 -7.64 12.83 2.69
N TRP A 103 -8.19 12.50 3.86
CA TRP A 103 -7.62 11.47 4.73
C TRP A 103 -7.55 10.11 4.03
N PHE A 104 -6.49 9.36 4.37
CA PHE A 104 -6.21 8.01 3.86
C PHE A 104 -7.38 7.07 4.14
N ASP A 105 -7.70 6.18 3.20
CA ASP A 105 -8.73 5.17 3.43
C ASP A 105 -8.31 4.17 4.53
N TYR A 106 -7.00 3.92 4.65
CA TYR A 106 -6.40 3.03 5.64
C TYR A 106 -5.17 3.65 6.31
N VAL A 107 -5.00 3.38 7.60
CA VAL A 107 -3.75 3.68 8.33
C VAL A 107 -3.35 2.45 9.12
N ALA A 108 -2.13 1.98 8.88
CA ALA A 108 -1.47 0.92 9.61
C ALA A 108 -0.66 1.52 10.76
N VAL A 109 -1.05 1.20 12.00
CA VAL A 109 -0.24 1.49 13.19
C VAL A 109 0.76 0.36 13.35
N VAL A 110 2.03 0.63 13.05
CA VAL A 110 3.09 -0.37 13.08
C VAL A 110 3.92 -0.18 14.34
N HIS A 111 4.11 -1.23 15.13
CA HIS A 111 4.87 -1.14 16.38
C HIS A 111 5.80 -2.35 16.54
N PRO A 112 6.96 -2.17 17.22
CA PRO A 112 7.92 -3.24 17.41
C PRO A 112 7.33 -4.38 18.27
N VAL A 113 7.78 -5.60 18.02
CA VAL A 113 7.43 -6.79 18.82
C VAL A 113 8.33 -6.92 20.05
N ASP A 114 9.61 -6.57 19.91
CA ASP A 114 10.62 -6.69 20.94
C ASP A 114 11.53 -5.45 21.03
N GLU A 115 12.46 -5.47 21.99
CA GLU A 115 13.39 -4.37 22.24
C GLU A 115 14.35 -4.14 21.06
N ALA A 116 14.76 -5.19 20.36
CA ALA A 116 15.66 -5.06 19.21
C ALA A 116 14.97 -4.32 18.05
N ALA A 117 13.72 -4.69 17.72
CA ALA A 117 12.92 -3.99 16.73
C ALA A 117 12.66 -2.54 17.13
N ARG A 118 12.42 -2.29 18.42
CA ARG A 118 12.23 -0.93 18.94
C ARG A 118 13.48 -0.08 18.78
N ASP A 119 14.62 -0.59 19.19
CA ASP A 119 15.89 0.14 19.11
C ASP A 119 16.29 0.39 17.66
N HIS A 120 16.11 -0.59 16.77
CA HIS A 120 16.30 -0.45 15.33
C HIS A 120 15.41 0.66 14.75
N MET A 121 14.12 0.67 15.10
CA MET A 121 13.15 1.68 14.67
C MET A 121 13.56 3.08 15.10
N LEU A 122 13.96 3.26 16.38
CA LEU A 122 14.31 4.57 16.93
C LEU A 122 15.68 5.06 16.43
N ALA A 123 16.62 4.16 16.15
CA ALA A 123 17.96 4.49 15.67
C ALA A 123 17.97 5.21 14.30
N GLN A 124 16.88 5.10 13.52
CA GLN A 124 16.75 5.75 12.21
C GLN A 124 16.64 7.29 12.30
N GLY A 125 16.30 7.83 13.48
CA GLY A 125 16.25 9.28 13.68
C GLY A 125 15.07 10.00 13.00
N HIS A 126 14.06 9.27 12.53
CA HIS A 126 12.84 9.84 11.91
C HIS A 126 11.84 10.43 12.92
N GLY A 127 12.12 10.28 14.21
CA GLY A 127 11.18 10.60 15.29
C GLY A 127 10.28 9.41 15.62
N ASN A 128 9.31 9.65 16.49
CA ASN A 128 8.36 8.65 16.94
C ASN A 128 7.04 9.35 17.34
N PRO A 129 5.94 9.16 16.61
CA PRO A 129 5.78 8.30 15.43
C PRO A 129 6.52 8.79 14.17
N PHE A 130 6.67 7.95 13.15
CA PHE A 130 7.10 8.37 11.80
C PHE A 130 6.35 7.62 10.69
N VAL A 131 6.11 8.27 9.54
CA VAL A 131 5.55 7.60 8.36
C VAL A 131 6.67 6.83 7.64
N HIS A 132 6.49 5.52 7.54
CA HIS A 132 7.40 4.66 6.79
C HIS A 132 7.13 4.77 5.30
N HIS A 133 5.87 4.58 4.90
CA HIS A 133 5.47 4.70 3.50
C HIS A 133 4.01 5.10 3.34
N MET A 134 3.70 5.61 2.15
CA MET A 134 2.35 5.98 1.71
C MET A 134 2.00 5.28 0.41
N THR A 135 0.73 4.92 0.27
CA THR A 135 0.21 4.18 -0.88
C THR A 135 -0.84 5.01 -1.59
N TRP A 136 -0.65 5.23 -2.89
CA TRP A 136 -1.70 5.79 -3.74
C TRP A 136 -2.62 4.70 -4.28
N GLY A 137 -3.93 4.97 -4.27
CA GLY A 137 -4.91 4.07 -4.87
C GLY A 137 -4.96 4.23 -6.38
N ILE A 138 -4.83 3.14 -7.14
CA ILE A 138 -5.10 3.10 -8.58
C ILE A 138 -6.59 2.84 -8.79
N VAL A 139 -7.23 3.58 -9.69
CA VAL A 139 -8.62 3.30 -10.09
C VAL A 139 -8.68 1.92 -10.77
N PRO A 140 -9.43 0.95 -10.23
CA PRO A 140 -9.55 -0.36 -10.87
C PRO A 140 -10.33 -0.25 -12.19
N PRO A 141 -10.04 -1.11 -13.19
CA PRO A 141 -10.89 -1.20 -14.37
C PRO A 141 -12.31 -1.60 -13.95
N VAL A 142 -13.32 -1.09 -14.64
CA VAL A 142 -14.72 -1.41 -14.34
C VAL A 142 -14.93 -2.92 -14.48
N ARG A 143 -15.53 -3.53 -13.45
CA ARG A 143 -16.03 -4.90 -13.52
C ARG A 143 -17.42 -4.86 -14.13
N GLU A 144 -17.61 -5.52 -15.26
CA GLU A 144 -18.93 -5.68 -15.88
C GLU A 144 -19.59 -6.95 -15.28
N ASP A 145 -20.25 -7.76 -16.10
CA ASP A 145 -20.82 -9.05 -15.67
C ASP A 145 -19.79 -10.19 -15.63
N GLU A 146 -18.51 -9.84 -15.50
CA GLU A 146 -17.36 -10.74 -15.55
C GLU A 146 -17.24 -11.57 -14.25
N GLY A 147 -16.96 -12.88 -14.40
CA GLY A 147 -16.56 -13.74 -13.30
C GLY A 147 -15.20 -13.35 -12.71
N ASP A 148 -14.90 -13.82 -11.50
CA ASP A 148 -13.64 -13.47 -10.81
C ASP A 148 -12.40 -13.82 -11.62
N PHE A 149 -12.42 -14.92 -12.37
CA PHE A 149 -11.29 -15.36 -13.20
C PHE A 149 -11.02 -14.40 -14.37
N ASP A 150 -12.05 -14.01 -15.10
CA ASP A 150 -11.91 -13.11 -16.25
C ASP A 150 -11.54 -11.70 -15.78
N TYR A 151 -12.13 -11.25 -14.68
CA TYR A 151 -11.78 -9.99 -14.04
C TYR A 151 -10.35 -10.01 -13.49
N ALA A 152 -9.85 -11.15 -12.99
CA ALA A 152 -8.45 -11.30 -12.58
C ALA A 152 -7.49 -11.00 -13.74
N GLY A 153 -7.74 -11.59 -14.92
CA GLY A 153 -6.94 -11.30 -16.11
C GLY A 153 -6.94 -9.81 -16.47
N LYS A 154 -8.12 -9.18 -16.42
CA LYS A 154 -8.28 -7.75 -16.67
C LYS A 154 -7.45 -6.90 -15.70
N VAL A 155 -7.55 -7.12 -14.39
CA VAL A 155 -6.83 -6.31 -13.39
C VAL A 155 -5.32 -6.55 -13.39
N ILE A 156 -4.88 -7.80 -13.62
CA ILE A 156 -3.45 -8.14 -13.66
C ILE A 156 -2.79 -7.50 -14.88
N THR A 157 -3.37 -7.66 -16.08
CA THR A 157 -2.84 -7.05 -17.29
C THR A 157 -2.85 -5.53 -17.20
N TYR A 158 -3.93 -4.96 -16.63
CA TYR A 158 -4.01 -3.54 -16.40
C TYR A 158 -2.88 -3.06 -15.48
N LEU A 159 -2.66 -3.68 -14.32
CA LEU A 159 -1.66 -3.19 -13.37
C LEU A 159 -0.22 -3.47 -13.84
N ALA A 160 0.05 -4.57 -14.53
CA ALA A 160 1.36 -4.81 -15.16
C ALA A 160 1.73 -3.71 -16.18
N ARG A 161 0.74 -3.21 -16.94
CA ARG A 161 0.92 -2.05 -17.83
C ARG A 161 1.14 -0.75 -17.03
N ILE A 162 0.35 -0.52 -15.99
CA ILE A 162 0.49 0.67 -15.14
C ILE A 162 1.86 0.70 -14.46
N ARG A 163 2.37 -0.43 -13.97
CA ARG A 163 3.73 -0.57 -13.40
C ARG A 163 4.80 -0.04 -14.34
N ARG A 164 4.80 -0.48 -15.60
CA ARG A 164 5.74 0.01 -16.62
C ARG A 164 5.59 1.51 -16.90
N THR A 165 4.35 1.99 -16.95
CA THR A 165 4.05 3.42 -17.18
C THR A 165 4.58 4.28 -16.04
N ILE A 166 4.38 3.85 -14.80
CA ILE A 166 4.87 4.52 -13.60
C ILE A 166 6.40 4.51 -13.57
N GLY A 167 7.04 3.36 -13.81
CA GLY A 167 8.51 3.27 -13.85
C GLY A 167 9.11 4.25 -14.87
N ALA A 168 8.54 4.30 -16.08
CA ALA A 168 8.97 5.26 -17.10
C ALA A 168 8.75 6.73 -16.69
N ALA A 169 7.62 7.05 -16.05
CA ALA A 169 7.29 8.41 -15.61
C ALA A 169 8.17 8.91 -14.45
N LEU A 170 8.58 8.00 -13.57
CA LEU A 170 9.43 8.31 -12.43
C LEU A 170 10.92 8.18 -12.76
N ASN A 171 11.27 7.53 -13.88
CA ASN A 171 12.62 7.09 -14.22
C ASN A 171 13.19 6.16 -13.12
N GLU A 172 12.37 5.21 -12.69
CA GLU A 172 12.65 4.25 -11.61
C GLU A 172 12.30 2.84 -12.08
N SER A 173 12.94 1.84 -11.46
CA SER A 173 12.56 0.44 -11.59
C SER A 173 11.60 0.10 -10.45
N PRO A 174 10.28 -0.07 -10.70
CA PRO A 174 9.35 -0.36 -9.63
C PRO A 174 9.66 -1.70 -8.97
N GLY A 175 9.24 -1.87 -7.72
CA GLY A 175 9.27 -3.15 -7.00
C GLY A 175 8.44 -4.24 -7.70
N ALA A 176 8.56 -5.47 -7.22
CA ALA A 176 7.81 -6.61 -7.71
C ALA A 176 6.29 -6.39 -7.60
N LEU A 177 5.56 -6.82 -8.62
CA LEU A 177 4.11 -6.79 -8.62
C LEU A 177 3.57 -7.91 -7.72
N VAL A 178 3.05 -7.53 -6.57
CA VAL A 178 2.39 -8.45 -5.64
C VAL A 178 0.90 -8.51 -5.97
N MET A 179 0.37 -9.72 -6.15
CA MET A 179 -1.02 -9.98 -6.53
C MET A 179 -1.69 -10.91 -5.53
N ALA A 180 -2.49 -10.35 -4.63
CA ALA A 180 -3.39 -11.08 -3.76
C ALA A 180 -4.76 -11.25 -4.45
N LEU A 181 -5.08 -12.49 -4.84
CA LEU A 181 -6.24 -12.82 -5.68
C LEU A 181 -7.22 -13.75 -4.95
N PRO A 182 -8.50 -13.85 -5.34
CA PRO A 182 -9.41 -14.82 -4.75
C PRO A 182 -8.86 -16.24 -4.88
N GLN A 183 -9.03 -17.06 -3.85
CA GLN A 183 -8.56 -18.46 -3.86
C GLN A 183 -9.12 -19.26 -5.05
N SER A 184 -10.37 -18.99 -5.44
CA SER A 184 -11.02 -19.61 -6.61
C SER A 184 -10.28 -19.31 -7.93
N VAL A 185 -9.70 -18.12 -8.07
CA VAL A 185 -8.91 -17.74 -9.25
C VAL A 185 -7.59 -18.49 -9.26
N CYS A 186 -6.87 -18.50 -8.14
CA CYS A 186 -5.58 -19.21 -8.02
C CYS A 186 -5.72 -20.73 -8.22
N ALA A 187 -6.88 -21.30 -7.84
CA ALA A 187 -7.17 -22.72 -7.98
C ALA A 187 -7.76 -23.11 -9.35
N ASP A 188 -8.09 -22.15 -10.21
CA ASP A 188 -8.64 -22.44 -11.54
C ASP A 188 -7.57 -23.12 -12.42
N ALA A 189 -7.93 -24.22 -13.07
CA ALA A 189 -7.02 -25.02 -13.91
C ALA A 189 -6.40 -24.21 -15.06
N ARG A 190 -7.08 -23.15 -15.51
CA ARG A 190 -6.62 -22.25 -16.57
C ARG A 190 -5.56 -21.26 -16.09
N PHE A 191 -5.46 -21.00 -14.79
CA PHE A 191 -4.65 -19.92 -14.21
C PHE A 191 -3.19 -19.98 -14.66
N LYS A 192 -2.54 -21.14 -14.52
CA LYS A 192 -1.13 -21.33 -14.88
C LYS A 192 -0.85 -21.05 -16.36
N ALA A 193 -1.80 -21.37 -17.24
CA ALA A 193 -1.65 -21.14 -18.68
C ALA A 193 -1.90 -19.67 -19.06
N CYS A 194 -2.81 -18.99 -18.36
CA CYS A 194 -3.16 -17.60 -18.64
C CYS A 194 -2.18 -16.59 -18.02
N LEU A 195 -1.63 -16.89 -16.83
CA LEU A 195 -0.80 -15.95 -16.06
C LEU A 195 0.36 -15.32 -16.85
N PRO A 196 1.16 -16.06 -17.64
CA PRO A 196 2.25 -15.46 -18.42
C PRO A 196 1.78 -14.39 -19.41
N THR A 197 0.58 -14.57 -19.97
CA THR A 197 -0.04 -13.57 -20.85
C THR A 197 -0.52 -12.37 -20.05
N TRP A 198 -1.10 -12.61 -18.86
CA TRP A 198 -1.63 -11.54 -18.02
C TRP A 198 -0.55 -10.61 -17.48
N VAL A 199 0.56 -11.14 -17.00
CA VAL A 199 1.71 -10.33 -16.52
C VAL A 199 2.53 -9.73 -17.66
N ASN A 200 2.28 -10.15 -18.91
CA ASN A 200 2.81 -9.58 -20.15
C ASN A 200 4.32 -9.28 -20.10
N GLY A 201 5.13 -10.33 -19.97
CA GLY A 201 6.59 -10.25 -20.11
C GLY A 201 7.33 -9.73 -18.88
N LEU A 202 6.68 -9.71 -17.71
CA LEU A 202 7.40 -9.60 -16.43
C LEU A 202 8.15 -10.91 -16.16
N ASP A 203 9.38 -10.79 -15.68
CA ASP A 203 10.15 -11.95 -15.24
C ASP A 203 9.49 -12.58 -14.00
N PRO A 204 9.60 -13.91 -13.79
CA PRO A 204 9.04 -14.57 -12.61
C PRO A 204 9.52 -13.98 -11.26
N GLU A 205 10.67 -13.32 -11.26
CA GLU A 205 11.21 -12.63 -10.08
C GLU A 205 10.52 -11.27 -9.84
N GLU A 206 9.93 -10.65 -10.86
CA GLU A 206 9.26 -9.34 -10.80
C GLU A 206 7.79 -9.41 -10.38
N TYR A 207 7.25 -10.59 -10.08
CA TYR A 207 5.89 -10.70 -9.56
C TYR A 207 5.71 -11.82 -8.54
N GLN A 208 4.66 -11.73 -7.76
CA GLN A 208 4.24 -12.78 -6.83
C GLN A 208 2.73 -12.87 -6.84
N VAL A 209 2.21 -14.10 -6.86
CA VAL A 209 0.78 -14.36 -6.73
C VAL A 209 0.55 -15.05 -5.40
N GLU A 210 -0.40 -14.55 -4.62
CA GLU A 210 -0.83 -15.16 -3.37
C GLU A 210 -2.36 -15.30 -3.32
N PRO A 211 -2.89 -16.43 -2.83
CA PRO A 211 -4.30 -16.51 -2.54
C PRO A 211 -4.65 -15.57 -1.37
N MET A 212 -5.68 -14.77 -1.57
CA MET A 212 -6.20 -13.85 -0.58
C MET A 212 -7.33 -14.49 0.21
N GLN A 213 -7.24 -14.39 1.54
CA GLN A 213 -8.32 -14.79 2.44
C GLN A 213 -9.32 -13.64 2.57
N GLY A 214 -10.61 -13.91 2.36
CA GLY A 214 -11.68 -12.90 2.43
C GLY A 214 -12.18 -12.40 1.07
N GLY A 215 -11.55 -12.83 -0.04
CA GLY A 215 -12.00 -12.53 -1.40
C GLY A 215 -11.69 -11.10 -1.88
N GLY A 216 -12.04 -10.82 -3.13
CA GLY A 216 -11.70 -9.57 -3.82
C GLY A 216 -10.29 -9.60 -4.42
N PHE A 217 -9.74 -8.43 -4.74
CA PHE A 217 -8.46 -8.25 -5.43
C PHE A 217 -7.65 -7.15 -4.73
N LEU A 218 -6.39 -7.46 -4.41
CA LEU A 218 -5.39 -6.49 -3.97
C LEU A 218 -4.12 -6.72 -4.79
N LEU A 219 -3.77 -5.76 -5.63
CA LEU A 219 -2.52 -5.81 -6.37
C LEU A 219 -1.72 -4.53 -6.08
N GLN A 220 -0.43 -4.65 -5.76
CA GLN A 220 0.39 -3.53 -5.30
C GLN A 220 1.87 -3.70 -5.65
N PHE A 221 2.61 -2.59 -5.64
CA PHE A 221 4.07 -2.56 -5.77
C PHE A 221 4.64 -1.21 -5.32
N PHE A 222 5.89 -1.20 -4.84
CA PHE A 222 6.60 0.03 -4.52
C PHE A 222 7.09 0.74 -5.79
N VAL A 223 6.98 2.07 -5.83
CA VAL A 223 7.31 2.87 -7.03
C VAL A 223 8.64 3.59 -6.95
N LEU A 224 9.17 3.77 -5.74
CA LEU A 224 10.48 4.39 -5.49
C LEU A 224 11.40 3.40 -4.79
N THR A 225 12.68 3.43 -5.18
CA THR A 225 13.75 2.75 -4.46
C THR A 225 13.78 3.22 -2.99
N GLY A 226 13.90 2.28 -2.05
CA GLY A 226 13.82 2.55 -0.60
C GLY A 226 12.40 2.52 -0.01
N GLY A 227 11.39 2.13 -0.78
CA GLY A 227 10.12 1.66 -0.21
C GLY A 227 9.23 2.74 0.41
N ARG A 228 9.40 4.01 0.03
CA ARG A 228 8.68 5.14 0.65
C ARG A 228 7.31 5.41 0.05
N ILE A 229 7.13 5.11 -1.23
CA ILE A 229 5.85 5.27 -1.93
C ILE A 229 5.47 3.97 -2.64
N GLU A 230 4.24 3.55 -2.42
CA GLU A 230 3.61 2.38 -3.02
C GLU A 230 2.40 2.82 -3.87
N VAL A 231 1.96 1.96 -4.77
CA VAL A 231 0.63 2.05 -5.38
C VAL A 231 -0.13 0.74 -5.18
N ALA A 232 -1.44 0.83 -4.96
CA ALA A 232 -2.30 -0.32 -4.79
C ALA A 232 -3.59 -0.19 -5.59
N LEU A 233 -4.04 -1.29 -6.17
CA LEU A 233 -5.35 -1.47 -6.79
C LEU A 233 -6.15 -2.43 -5.91
N ARG A 234 -7.24 -1.93 -5.32
CA ARG A 234 -8.19 -2.74 -4.53
C ARG A 234 -9.54 -2.82 -5.24
N SER A 235 -10.12 -4.02 -5.26
CA SER A 235 -11.50 -4.23 -5.71
C SER A 235 -12.19 -5.31 -4.89
N GLY A 236 -13.32 -4.97 -4.27
CA GLY A 236 -14.13 -5.93 -3.51
C GLY A 236 -13.47 -6.48 -2.24
N THR A 237 -12.44 -5.81 -1.70
CA THR A 237 -11.75 -6.23 -0.48
C THR A 237 -11.56 -5.07 0.50
N ARG A 238 -11.49 -5.41 1.79
CA ARG A 238 -11.03 -4.52 2.88
C ARG A 238 -9.62 -4.86 3.34
N GLN A 239 -9.04 -5.91 2.78
CA GLN A 239 -7.71 -6.35 3.16
C GLN A 239 -6.70 -5.27 2.78
N THR A 240 -5.92 -4.79 3.74
CA THR A 240 -4.93 -3.73 3.53
C THR A 240 -3.59 -4.31 3.10
N PHE A 241 -3.29 -5.54 3.53
CA PHE A 241 -2.03 -6.21 3.26
C PHE A 241 -2.19 -7.73 3.22
N ASN A 242 -1.42 -8.45 2.39
CA ASN A 242 -1.45 -9.92 2.36
C ASN A 242 -0.27 -10.52 3.15
N PRO A 243 -0.52 -11.22 4.28
CA PRO A 243 0.54 -11.79 5.12
C PRO A 243 1.43 -12.81 4.42
N MET A 244 0.93 -13.45 3.35
CA MET A 244 1.75 -14.40 2.57
C MET A 244 2.80 -13.70 1.70
N SER A 245 2.63 -12.40 1.43
CA SER A 245 3.53 -11.61 0.59
C SER A 245 4.66 -10.93 1.38
N VAL A 246 4.64 -11.06 2.71
CA VAL A 246 5.57 -10.45 3.65
C VAL A 246 7.02 -10.64 3.25
N HIS A 247 7.44 -11.87 2.97
CA HIS A 247 8.86 -12.18 2.79
C HIS A 247 9.48 -11.53 1.54
N LYS A 248 8.71 -11.31 0.48
CA LYS A 248 9.21 -10.68 -0.75
C LYS A 248 9.22 -9.16 -0.61
N ILE A 249 8.12 -8.62 -0.07
CA ILE A 249 8.00 -7.19 0.20
C ILE A 249 9.07 -6.72 1.22
N SER A 250 9.32 -7.49 2.28
CA SER A 250 10.29 -7.14 3.33
C SER A 250 11.74 -7.25 2.92
N LYS A 251 12.07 -8.15 1.99
CA LYS A 251 13.45 -8.47 1.64
C LYS A 251 14.01 -7.53 0.56
N ASP A 252 13.16 -7.13 -0.37
CA ASP A 252 13.60 -6.44 -1.59
C ASP A 252 13.11 -4.97 -1.65
N GLU A 253 12.11 -4.58 -0.83
CA GLU A 253 11.36 -3.33 -1.08
C GLU A 253 11.06 -2.46 0.15
N ILE A 254 11.07 -3.00 1.38
CA ILE A 254 10.75 -2.24 2.60
C ILE A 254 11.97 -2.17 3.51
N SER A 255 12.45 -0.95 3.76
CA SER A 255 13.45 -0.65 4.78
C SER A 255 13.00 0.51 5.66
N ALA A 256 13.22 0.39 6.98
CA ALA A 256 13.06 1.49 7.92
C ALA A 256 14.17 2.55 7.74
N VAL A 257 15.27 2.21 7.05
CA VAL A 257 16.32 3.14 6.65
C VAL A 257 15.85 3.96 5.46
N GLN A 258 15.59 5.25 5.65
CA GLN A 258 15.15 6.14 4.56
C GLN A 258 16.30 6.95 3.91
N SER A 259 17.54 6.81 4.38
CA SER A 259 18.71 7.52 3.86
C SER A 259 19.31 6.84 2.63
N GLY A 260 19.04 7.38 1.44
CA GLY A 260 19.70 7.00 0.18
C GLY A 260 18.72 6.69 -0.95
N GLY A 261 18.53 7.66 -1.83
CA GLY A 261 18.20 7.48 -3.25
C GLY A 261 19.32 8.11 -4.07
#